data_AF-A0A972B329-F1
#
_entry.id   AF-A0A972B329-F1
#
_cell.length_a   1.000
_cell.length_b   1.000
_cell.length_c   1.000
_cell.angle_alpha   90.00
_cell.angle_beta   90.00
_cell.angle_gamma   90.00
#
_symmetry.space_group_name_H-M   'P 1'
#
loop_
_entity.id
_entity.type
_entity.pdbx_description
1 polymer ?
#
loop_
_entity_poly.entity_id
_entity_poly.type
_entity_poly.pdbx_seq_one_letter_code
_entity_poly.pdbx_strand_id
1 'polypeptide(L)'
;MFQDEELKVEQPAITQLIKLGWTYVPGTHLAPVAAGKDAQSSAERAYYRDVVLVQRLESALRKLNPWISSENLGKVMRELTHPNHAALMEYNHSIYEMLVNYLSVEQDLGKGRKGQTVKIIDFDNPANNEYLCTNQFKIEGAHQNVIPDIVCFVNGLPLAVIECKSPYVADAISEGINQLRRYANLREPTSEEGAQKLFWYNQLMVSTCRDQARVGT
;
A
#
# COMPACT_ATOMS: atom_id res chain seq x y z
N MET A 1 22.40 -14.33 9.03
CA MET A 1 21.89 -12.95 9.20
C MET A 1 20.45 -12.83 8.69
N PHE A 2 20.19 -13.08 7.39
CA PHE A 2 18.83 -13.04 6.82
C PHE A 2 17.85 -14.06 7.42
N GLN A 3 18.31 -15.29 7.71
CA GLN A 3 17.44 -16.33 8.27
C GLN A 3 16.89 -16.00 9.66
N ASP A 4 17.63 -15.24 10.48
CA ASP A 4 17.15 -14.83 11.80
C ASP A 4 16.09 -13.73 11.71
N GLU A 5 16.27 -12.77 10.80
CA GLU A 5 15.30 -11.70 10.54
C GLU A 5 13.96 -12.28 10.04
N GLU A 6 14.03 -13.18 9.05
CA GLU A 6 12.87 -13.86 8.50
C GLU A 6 12.16 -14.70 9.58
N LEU A 7 12.87 -15.62 10.24
CA LEU A 7 12.24 -16.59 11.15
C LEU A 7 11.83 -15.98 12.50
N LYS A 8 12.54 -14.96 12.99
CA LYS A 8 12.31 -14.42 14.34
C LYS A 8 11.54 -13.11 14.36
N VAL A 9 11.38 -12.43 13.21
CA VAL A 9 10.70 -11.14 13.14
C VAL A 9 9.66 -11.08 12.02
N GLU A 10 10.05 -11.32 10.76
CA GLU A 10 9.12 -11.24 9.62
C GLU A 10 7.95 -12.23 9.73
N GLN A 11 8.24 -13.53 9.87
CA GLN A 11 7.23 -14.58 9.96
C GLN A 11 6.33 -14.45 11.21
N PRO A 12 6.86 -14.13 12.40
CA PRO A 12 6.03 -13.79 13.56
C PRO A 12 5.12 -12.58 13.33
N ALA A 13 5.61 -11.51 12.67
CA ALA A 13 4.81 -10.33 12.37
C ALA A 13 3.67 -10.67 11.39
N ILE A 14 3.94 -11.43 10.33
CA ILE A 14 2.91 -11.93 9.38
C ILE A 14 1.90 -12.80 10.13
N THR A 15 2.35 -13.71 10.98
CA THR A 15 1.48 -14.57 11.79
C THR A 15 0.56 -13.75 12.69
N GLN A 16 1.07 -12.65 13.26
CA GLN A 16 0.27 -11.74 14.07
C GLN A 16 -0.77 -10.99 13.21
N LEU A 17 -0.40 -10.50 12.03
CA LEU A 17 -1.34 -9.87 11.09
C LEU A 17 -2.46 -10.84 10.69
N ILE A 18 -2.14 -12.10 10.40
CA ILE A 18 -3.14 -13.13 10.08
C ILE A 18 -4.14 -13.32 11.24
N LYS A 19 -3.64 -13.38 12.48
CA LYS A 19 -4.51 -13.46 13.68
C LYS A 19 -5.41 -12.24 13.86
N LEU A 20 -4.99 -11.07 13.34
CA LEU A 20 -5.76 -9.83 13.34
C LEU A 20 -6.74 -9.74 12.14
N GLY A 21 -6.84 -10.78 11.31
CA GLY A 21 -7.77 -10.84 10.19
C GLY A 21 -7.20 -10.43 8.84
N TRP A 22 -5.87 -10.23 8.73
CA TRP A 22 -5.23 -9.95 7.45
C TRP A 22 -5.06 -11.22 6.62
N THR A 23 -5.31 -11.12 5.32
CA THR A 23 -4.98 -12.18 4.37
C THR A 23 -3.52 -12.06 3.96
N TYR A 24 -2.72 -13.11 4.18
CA TYR A 24 -1.34 -13.13 3.69
C TYR A 24 -1.26 -13.64 2.26
N VAL A 25 -0.54 -12.91 1.41
CA VAL A 25 -0.20 -13.32 0.04
C VAL A 25 1.31 -13.19 -0.17
N PRO A 26 2.03 -14.25 -0.60
CA PRO A 26 3.46 -14.14 -0.89
C PRO A 26 3.76 -13.06 -1.93
N GLY A 27 4.81 -12.26 -1.74
CA GLY A 27 5.16 -11.17 -2.66
C GLY A 27 5.40 -11.63 -4.11
N THR A 28 5.85 -12.87 -4.28
CA THR A 28 6.01 -13.52 -5.58
C THR A 28 4.69 -13.72 -6.33
N HIS A 29 3.57 -13.90 -5.62
CA HIS A 29 2.24 -14.04 -6.23
C HIS A 29 1.66 -12.69 -6.64
N LEU A 30 2.18 -11.59 -6.07
CA LEU A 30 1.86 -10.23 -6.50
C LEU A 30 2.85 -9.70 -7.54
N ALA A 31 3.89 -10.46 -7.92
CA ALA A 31 4.84 -10.01 -8.93
C ALA A 31 4.14 -9.90 -10.30
N PRO A 32 4.55 -8.93 -11.15
CA PRO A 32 4.09 -8.89 -12.53
C PRO A 32 4.41 -10.18 -13.26
N VAL A 33 3.44 -10.71 -14.01
CA VAL A 33 3.67 -11.88 -14.87
C VAL A 33 4.45 -11.40 -16.10
N ALA A 34 5.50 -12.13 -16.48
CA ALA A 34 6.21 -11.85 -17.72
C ALA A 34 5.21 -11.88 -18.90
N ALA A 35 5.28 -10.90 -19.80
CA ALA A 35 4.47 -10.84 -21.00
C ALA A 35 4.83 -11.99 -21.96
N GLY A 36 4.42 -13.22 -21.62
CA GLY A 36 4.44 -14.40 -22.45
C GLY A 36 3.03 -14.70 -22.95
N LYS A 37 2.91 -15.34 -24.11
CA LYS A 37 1.65 -15.57 -24.85
C LYS A 37 0.59 -16.38 -24.09
N ASP A 38 0.92 -16.95 -22.94
CA ASP A 38 0.02 -17.74 -22.08
C ASP A 38 -0.25 -17.07 -20.72
N ALA A 39 0.08 -15.79 -20.56
CA ALA A 39 -0.20 -15.04 -19.34
C ALA A 39 -1.72 -14.83 -19.19
N GLN A 40 -2.37 -15.81 -18.55
CA GLN A 40 -3.74 -15.65 -18.08
C GLN A 40 -3.85 -14.39 -17.20
N SER A 41 -4.96 -13.69 -17.41
CA SER A 41 -5.41 -12.40 -16.86
C SER A 41 -5.45 -12.27 -15.32
N SER A 42 -4.70 -13.08 -14.57
CA SER A 42 -4.74 -13.17 -13.11
C SER A 42 -3.63 -12.39 -12.39
N ALA A 43 -2.82 -11.62 -13.11
CA ALA A 43 -1.76 -10.82 -12.50
C ALA A 43 -2.34 -9.60 -11.77
N GLU A 44 -2.03 -9.45 -10.48
CA GLU A 44 -2.46 -8.32 -9.65
C GLU A 44 -1.77 -7.00 -10.03
N ARG A 45 -0.59 -7.08 -10.65
CA ARG A 45 0.21 -5.95 -11.14
C ARG A 45 0.67 -6.18 -12.57
N ALA A 46 0.68 -5.11 -13.37
CA ALA A 46 1.19 -5.15 -14.74
C ALA A 46 2.71 -4.88 -14.78
N TYR A 47 3.21 -4.03 -13.89
CA TYR A 47 4.62 -3.64 -13.81
C TYR A 47 5.12 -3.55 -12.37
N TYR A 48 6.44 -3.63 -12.16
CA TYR A 48 7.04 -3.52 -10.82
C TYR A 48 6.91 -2.10 -10.23
N ARG A 49 6.74 -1.07 -11.07
CA ARG A 49 6.39 0.30 -10.66
C ARG A 49 4.95 0.47 -10.18
N ASP A 50 4.09 -0.54 -10.34
CA ASP A 50 2.72 -0.50 -9.85
C ASP A 50 2.70 -0.85 -8.37
N VAL A 51 2.26 0.11 -7.55
CA VAL A 51 2.22 -0.05 -6.09
C VAL A 51 0.80 -0.24 -5.56
N VAL A 52 -0.22 0.11 -6.33
CA VAL A 52 -1.65 -0.09 -6.00
C VAL A 52 -2.13 -1.37 -6.67
N LEU A 53 -2.86 -2.21 -5.93
CA LEU A 53 -3.54 -3.39 -6.47
C LEU A 53 -4.87 -2.95 -7.07
N VAL A 54 -4.81 -2.48 -8.32
CA VAL A 54 -5.91 -1.76 -9.00
C VAL A 54 -7.21 -2.56 -9.04
N GLN A 55 -7.14 -3.87 -9.31
CA GLN A 55 -8.32 -4.73 -9.38
C GLN A 55 -9.03 -4.86 -8.02
N ARG A 56 -8.25 -4.97 -6.94
CA ARG A 56 -8.76 -5.02 -5.56
C ARG A 56 -9.37 -3.68 -5.15
N LEU A 57 -8.71 -2.57 -5.49
CA LEU A 57 -9.25 -1.23 -5.25
C LEU A 57 -10.58 -1.00 -5.97
N GLU A 58 -10.67 -1.37 -7.25
CA GLU A 58 -11.92 -1.25 -8.01
C GLU A 58 -13.03 -2.11 -7.39
N SER A 59 -12.73 -3.37 -7.04
CA SER A 59 -13.68 -4.29 -6.40
C SER A 59 -14.19 -3.73 -5.07
N ALA A 60 -13.28 -3.23 -4.22
CA ALA A 60 -13.63 -2.63 -2.94
C ALA A 60 -14.49 -1.37 -3.10
N LEU A 61 -14.13 -0.46 -4.02
CA LEU A 61 -14.92 0.75 -4.30
C LEU A 61 -16.33 0.42 -4.77
N ARG A 62 -16.50 -0.59 -5.64
CA ARG A 62 -17.83 -1.08 -6.08
C ARG A 62 -18.62 -1.67 -4.91
N LYS A 63 -17.97 -2.46 -4.06
CA LYS A 63 -18.60 -3.07 -2.88
C LYS A 63 -19.08 -2.02 -1.88
N LEU A 64 -18.24 -1.03 -1.57
CA LEU A 64 -18.55 0.02 -0.61
C LEU A 64 -19.57 1.04 -1.15
N ASN A 65 -19.63 1.20 -2.47
CA ASN A 65 -20.48 2.19 -3.13
C ASN A 65 -21.32 1.52 -4.24
N PRO A 66 -22.27 0.62 -3.91
CA PRO A 66 -23.03 -0.14 -4.91
C PRO A 66 -23.90 0.74 -5.84
N TRP A 67 -24.09 2.00 -5.46
CA TRP A 67 -24.80 3.00 -6.24
C TRP A 67 -23.92 3.63 -7.33
N ILE A 68 -22.59 3.53 -7.27
CA ILE A 68 -21.68 4.30 -8.14
C ILE A 68 -21.78 3.85 -9.60
N SER A 69 -21.90 4.80 -10.52
CA SER A 69 -21.86 4.51 -11.96
C SER A 69 -20.44 4.16 -12.40
N SER A 70 -20.30 3.42 -13.51
CA SER A 70 -18.98 3.10 -14.08
C SER A 70 -18.18 4.35 -14.45
N GLU A 71 -18.85 5.43 -14.87
CA GLU A 71 -18.21 6.71 -15.18
C GLU A 71 -17.60 7.35 -13.91
N ASN A 72 -18.39 7.46 -12.84
CA ASN A 72 -17.91 8.07 -11.60
C ASN A 72 -16.88 7.20 -10.89
N LEU A 73 -17.01 5.87 -10.98
CA LEU A 73 -15.97 4.95 -10.52
C LEU A 73 -14.65 5.18 -11.25
N GLY A 74 -14.69 5.32 -12.59
CA GLY A 74 -13.49 5.63 -13.38
C GLY A 74 -12.82 6.93 -12.96
N LYS A 75 -13.60 7.97 -12.63
CA LYS A 75 -13.07 9.23 -12.09
C LYS A 75 -12.37 9.02 -10.75
N VAL A 76 -13.04 8.37 -9.79
CA VAL A 76 -12.46 8.09 -8.46
C VAL A 76 -11.19 7.24 -8.57
N MET A 77 -11.21 6.20 -9.41
CA MET A 77 -10.04 5.37 -9.68
C MET A 77 -8.89 6.20 -10.22
N ARG A 78 -9.15 7.14 -11.13
CA ARG A 78 -8.12 8.02 -11.70
C ARG A 78 -7.53 8.96 -10.65
N GLU A 79 -8.35 9.58 -9.80
CA GLU A 79 -7.88 10.44 -8.70
C GLU A 79 -6.95 9.66 -7.75
N LEU A 80 -7.29 8.41 -7.43
CA LEU A 80 -6.49 7.58 -6.53
C LEU A 80 -5.22 7.01 -7.19
N THR A 81 -5.25 6.66 -8.48
CA THR A 81 -4.14 5.94 -9.14
C THR A 81 -3.21 6.84 -9.95
N HIS A 82 -3.68 8.02 -10.34
CA HIS A 82 -2.93 9.02 -11.10
C HIS A 82 -3.01 10.40 -10.42
N PRO A 83 -2.70 10.52 -9.12
CA PRO A 83 -2.60 11.83 -8.49
C PRO A 83 -1.50 12.65 -9.19
N ASN A 84 -1.60 13.97 -9.11
CA ASN A 84 -0.64 14.87 -9.74
C ASN A 84 -0.29 16.02 -8.78
N HIS A 85 0.85 15.86 -8.10
CA HIS A 85 1.39 16.81 -7.12
C HIS A 85 2.89 17.02 -7.35
N ALA A 86 3.46 18.07 -6.75
CA ALA A 86 4.86 18.43 -7.00
C ALA A 86 5.85 17.67 -6.11
N ALA A 87 5.42 17.21 -4.93
CA ALA A 87 6.30 16.59 -3.94
C ALA A 87 5.62 15.45 -3.18
N LEU A 88 6.43 14.52 -2.64
CA LEU A 88 5.97 13.37 -1.85
C LEU A 88 4.95 13.74 -0.76
N MET A 89 5.24 14.78 0.03
CA MET A 89 4.34 15.17 1.13
C MET A 89 3.00 15.69 0.62
N GLU A 90 2.95 16.32 -0.56
CA GLU A 90 1.70 16.77 -1.17
C GLU A 90 0.89 15.57 -1.68
N TYR A 91 1.54 14.59 -2.33
CA TYR A 91 0.90 13.33 -2.69
C TYR A 91 0.30 12.64 -1.46
N ASN A 92 1.10 12.46 -0.42
CA ASN A 92 0.70 11.77 0.79
C ASN A 92 -0.45 12.47 1.50
N HIS A 93 -0.35 13.78 1.68
CA HIS A 93 -1.39 14.58 2.30
C HIS A 93 -2.70 14.54 1.49
N SER A 94 -2.63 14.67 0.16
CA SER A 94 -3.80 14.58 -0.71
C SER A 94 -4.46 13.20 -0.63
N ILE A 95 -3.68 12.13 -0.56
CA ILE A 95 -4.22 10.77 -0.37
C ILE A 95 -4.87 10.64 1.00
N TYR A 96 -4.21 11.11 2.07
CA TYR A 96 -4.77 11.11 3.42
C TYR A 96 -6.13 11.84 3.46
N GLU A 97 -6.21 13.04 2.89
CA GLU A 97 -7.45 13.81 2.80
C GLU A 97 -8.55 13.04 2.08
N MET A 98 -8.25 12.39 0.95
CA MET A 98 -9.22 11.55 0.25
C MET A 98 -9.68 10.35 1.09
N LEU A 99 -8.77 9.73 1.87
CA LEU A 99 -9.10 8.61 2.72
C LEU A 99 -10.06 9.02 3.85
N VAL A 100 -9.80 10.13 4.52
CA VAL A 100 -10.54 10.55 5.73
C VAL A 100 -11.77 11.40 5.44
N ASN A 101 -11.72 12.27 4.44
CA ASN A 101 -12.82 13.17 4.07
C ASN A 101 -13.69 12.62 2.95
N TYR A 102 -13.26 11.52 2.31
CA TYR A 102 -13.89 10.91 1.15
C TYR A 102 -13.96 11.85 -0.07
N LEU A 103 -14.40 11.30 -1.20
CA LEU A 103 -14.65 12.06 -2.42
C LEU A 103 -16.16 12.27 -2.59
N SER A 104 -16.55 13.36 -3.27
CA SER A 104 -17.94 13.59 -3.67
C SER A 104 -18.06 13.59 -5.19
N VAL A 105 -19.02 12.83 -5.71
CA VAL A 105 -19.32 12.77 -7.15
C VAL A 105 -20.79 13.08 -7.40
N GLU A 106 -21.07 13.86 -8.44
CA GLU A 106 -22.44 14.15 -8.84
C GLU A 106 -23.06 12.95 -9.56
N GLN A 107 -24.17 12.42 -9.01
CA GLN A 107 -24.92 11.33 -9.63
C GLN A 107 -26.42 11.43 -9.34
N ASP A 108 -27.24 11.05 -10.32
CA ASP A 108 -28.68 10.90 -10.11
C ASP A 108 -28.98 9.45 -9.70
N LEU A 109 -29.59 9.28 -8.52
CA LEU A 109 -30.05 7.99 -7.98
C LEU A 109 -31.59 7.88 -8.03
N GLY A 110 -32.23 8.57 -8.97
CA GLY A 110 -33.68 8.63 -9.15
C GLY A 110 -34.36 9.80 -8.43
N LYS A 111 -33.60 10.79 -7.94
CA LYS A 111 -34.11 11.96 -7.20
C LYS A 111 -33.48 13.28 -7.69
N GLY A 112 -32.99 13.28 -8.93
CA GLY A 112 -32.21 14.36 -9.50
C GLY A 112 -30.72 14.22 -9.17
N ARG A 113 -29.89 14.89 -9.96
CA ARG A 113 -28.44 14.90 -9.83
C ARG A 113 -28.02 15.62 -8.53
N LYS A 114 -27.30 14.92 -7.67
CA LYS A 114 -26.77 15.44 -6.40
C LYS A 114 -25.40 14.85 -6.09
N GLY A 115 -24.62 15.55 -5.27
CA GLY A 115 -23.37 15.04 -4.71
C GLY A 115 -23.60 13.80 -3.86
N GLN A 116 -22.85 12.75 -4.16
CA GLN A 116 -22.82 11.48 -3.43
C GLN A 116 -21.40 11.23 -2.91
N THR A 117 -21.28 10.95 -1.62
CA THR A 117 -20.00 10.63 -0.98
C THR A 117 -19.54 9.23 -1.32
N VAL A 118 -18.33 9.09 -1.87
CA VAL A 118 -17.69 7.83 -2.23
C VAL A 118 -16.77 7.39 -1.10
N LYS A 119 -17.13 6.30 -0.41
CA LYS A 119 -16.30 5.69 0.62
C LYS A 119 -15.13 4.92 0.00
N ILE A 120 -13.91 5.21 0.43
CA ILE A 120 -12.69 4.48 -0.01
C ILE A 120 -12.30 3.43 1.02
N ILE A 121 -12.39 3.78 2.30
CA ILE A 121 -12.29 2.87 3.46
C ILE A 121 -13.57 3.01 4.25
N ASP A 122 -14.15 1.89 4.66
CA ASP A 122 -15.29 1.90 5.58
C ASP A 122 -14.78 1.93 7.02
N PHE A 123 -14.64 3.14 7.57
CA PHE A 123 -14.25 3.32 8.97
C PHE A 123 -15.40 3.02 9.94
N ASP A 124 -16.66 3.11 9.49
CA ASP A 124 -17.84 2.84 10.31
C ASP A 124 -17.98 1.33 10.58
N ASN A 125 -17.71 0.52 9.56
CA ASN A 125 -17.67 -0.94 9.68
C ASN A 125 -16.38 -1.52 9.06
N PRO A 126 -15.28 -1.57 9.84
CA PRO A 126 -13.98 -2.01 9.33
C PRO A 126 -13.98 -3.39 8.67
N ALA A 127 -14.85 -4.30 9.10
CA ALA A 127 -14.98 -5.64 8.51
C ALA A 127 -15.44 -5.65 7.04
N ASN A 128 -15.95 -4.52 6.52
CA ASN A 128 -16.28 -4.37 5.11
C ASN A 128 -15.05 -4.18 4.23
N ASN A 129 -13.91 -3.76 4.80
CA ASN A 129 -12.67 -3.58 4.07
C ASN A 129 -11.95 -4.90 3.83
N GLU A 130 -11.16 -4.91 2.77
CA GLU A 130 -10.21 -5.97 2.50
C GLU A 130 -8.85 -5.62 3.11
N TYR A 131 -8.29 -6.55 3.90
CA TYR A 131 -6.98 -6.42 4.52
C TYR A 131 -6.04 -7.49 3.97
N LEU A 132 -4.96 -7.06 3.32
CA LEU A 132 -3.96 -7.94 2.73
C LEU A 132 -2.55 -7.55 3.18
N CYS A 133 -1.77 -8.50 3.67
CA CYS A 133 -0.34 -8.30 3.91
C CYS A 133 0.47 -9.19 2.97
N THR A 134 1.63 -8.69 2.57
CA THR A 134 2.53 -9.40 1.68
C THR A 134 3.95 -9.17 2.11
N ASN A 135 4.80 -10.17 1.90
CA ASN A 135 6.22 -10.07 2.24
C ASN A 135 7.09 -9.84 1.02
N GLN A 136 8.28 -9.28 1.21
CA GLN A 136 9.30 -9.13 0.17
C GLN A 136 8.73 -8.50 -1.12
N PHE A 137 7.96 -7.42 -0.96
CA PHE A 137 7.20 -6.81 -2.04
C PHE A 137 8.09 -5.98 -2.97
N LYS A 138 8.60 -6.61 -4.02
CA LYS A 138 9.49 -5.96 -4.98
C LYS A 138 8.80 -4.83 -5.75
N ILE A 139 9.42 -3.66 -5.75
CA ILE A 139 8.99 -2.45 -6.44
C ILE A 139 10.17 -1.87 -7.21
N GLU A 140 9.91 -1.37 -8.41
CA GLU A 140 10.90 -0.63 -9.21
C GLU A 140 11.20 0.73 -8.55
N GLY A 141 12.46 0.93 -8.14
CA GLY A 141 12.96 2.22 -7.65
C GLY A 141 13.78 2.95 -8.70
N ALA A 142 14.24 4.17 -8.40
CA ALA A 142 14.91 5.04 -9.35
C ALA A 142 16.21 4.46 -9.96
N HIS A 143 16.98 3.72 -9.17
CA HIS A 143 18.25 3.11 -9.61
C HIS A 143 18.30 1.60 -9.38
N GLN A 144 17.56 1.11 -8.38
CA GLN A 144 17.47 -0.30 -8.02
C GLN A 144 16.08 -0.59 -7.47
N ASN A 145 15.73 -1.88 -7.44
CA ASN A 145 14.48 -2.29 -6.82
C ASN A 145 14.52 -2.05 -5.30
N VAL A 146 13.37 -1.63 -4.78
CA VAL A 146 13.07 -1.60 -3.35
C VAL A 146 12.27 -2.86 -3.01
N ILE A 147 12.61 -3.50 -1.90
CA ILE A 147 11.96 -4.72 -1.43
C ILE A 147 11.72 -4.54 0.06
N PRO A 148 10.58 -3.99 0.47
CA PRO A 148 10.22 -3.91 1.87
C PRO A 148 9.85 -5.28 2.41
N ASP A 149 10.13 -5.53 3.69
CA ASP A 149 9.91 -6.84 4.29
C ASP A 149 8.44 -7.19 4.34
N ILE A 150 7.57 -6.26 4.76
CA ILE A 150 6.12 -6.42 4.74
C ILE A 150 5.44 -5.14 4.24
N VAL A 151 4.48 -5.29 3.33
CA VAL A 151 3.56 -4.21 2.92
C VAL A 151 2.13 -4.60 3.26
N CYS A 152 1.40 -3.68 3.89
CA CYS A 152 0.01 -3.86 4.30
C CYS A 152 -0.91 -3.02 3.41
N PHE A 153 -1.85 -3.70 2.77
CA PHE A 153 -2.86 -3.15 1.88
C PHE A 153 -4.23 -3.10 2.53
N VAL A 154 -4.93 -1.97 2.36
CA VAL A 154 -6.37 -1.86 2.66
C VAL A 154 -7.09 -1.52 1.36
N ASN A 155 -8.05 -2.36 0.96
CA ASN A 155 -8.79 -2.17 -0.30
C ASN A 155 -7.85 -1.95 -1.51
N GLY A 156 -6.70 -2.65 -1.55
CA GLY A 156 -5.71 -2.53 -2.62
C GLY A 156 -4.76 -1.32 -2.54
N LEU A 157 -4.90 -0.41 -1.57
CA LEU A 157 -3.96 0.70 -1.33
C LEU A 157 -2.85 0.30 -0.34
N PRO A 158 -1.55 0.53 -0.62
CA PRO A 158 -0.47 0.20 0.29
C PRO A 158 -0.34 1.27 1.40
N LEU A 159 -0.93 1.00 2.57
CA LEU A 159 -1.04 2.00 3.65
C LEU A 159 0.00 1.86 4.75
N ALA A 160 0.67 0.71 4.87
CA ALA A 160 1.79 0.59 5.79
C ALA A 160 2.94 -0.24 5.23
N VAL A 161 4.16 0.17 5.58
CA VAL A 161 5.41 -0.51 5.23
C VAL A 161 6.15 -0.84 6.52
N ILE A 162 6.52 -2.12 6.68
CA ILE A 162 7.18 -2.64 7.87
C ILE A 162 8.54 -3.21 7.47
N GLU A 163 9.60 -2.72 8.11
CA GLU A 163 10.94 -3.31 8.05
C GLU A 163 11.19 -4.14 9.31
N CYS A 164 11.56 -5.39 9.10
CA CYS A 164 11.94 -6.33 10.13
C CYS A 164 13.46 -6.34 10.26
N LYS A 165 13.98 -6.38 11.48
CA LYS A 165 15.42 -6.39 11.71
C LYS A 165 15.82 -7.49 12.67
N SER A 166 16.90 -8.20 12.34
CA SER A 166 17.41 -9.28 13.19
C SER A 166 17.71 -8.79 14.63
N PRO A 167 17.34 -9.56 15.67
CA PRO A 167 17.63 -9.22 17.07
C PRO A 167 19.10 -9.31 17.44
N TYR A 168 19.95 -9.76 16.52
CA TYR A 168 21.40 -9.87 16.73
C TYR A 168 22.16 -8.68 16.15
N VAL A 169 21.46 -7.71 15.56
CA VAL A 169 22.04 -6.49 15.02
C VAL A 169 22.00 -5.39 16.07
N ALA A 170 23.13 -4.71 16.27
CA ALA A 170 23.17 -3.50 17.09
C ALA A 170 22.34 -2.40 16.42
N ASP A 171 21.58 -1.63 17.20
CA ASP A 171 20.74 -0.53 16.69
C ASP A 171 19.74 -0.94 15.59
N ALA A 172 19.28 -2.20 15.62
CA ALA A 172 18.34 -2.79 14.65
C ALA A 172 17.17 -1.86 14.26
N ILE A 173 16.52 -1.23 15.25
CA ILE A 173 15.41 -0.30 15.00
C ILE A 173 15.85 0.92 14.15
N SER A 174 17.00 1.51 14.47
CA SER A 174 17.55 2.67 13.75
C SER A 174 17.94 2.31 12.32
N GLU A 175 18.48 1.10 12.09
CA GLU A 175 18.77 0.61 10.75
C GLU A 175 17.51 0.45 9.90
N GLY A 176 16.43 -0.13 10.47
CA GLY A 176 15.14 -0.23 9.78
C GLY A 176 14.55 1.14 9.46
N ILE A 177 14.64 2.11 10.37
CA ILE A 177 14.23 3.51 10.10
C ILE A 177 15.04 4.10 8.94
N ASN A 178 16.34 3.86 8.90
CA ASN A 178 17.20 4.34 7.81
C ASN A 178 16.81 3.69 6.46
N GLN A 179 16.46 2.41 6.44
CA GLN A 179 15.95 1.73 5.24
C GLN A 179 14.61 2.29 4.77
N LEU A 180 13.66 2.53 5.68
CA LEU A 180 12.37 3.19 5.36
C LEU A 180 12.61 4.59 4.75
N ARG A 181 13.49 5.39 5.36
CA ARG A 181 13.86 6.71 4.83
C ARG A 181 14.52 6.62 3.46
N ARG A 182 15.34 5.60 3.20
CA ARG A 182 15.91 5.34 1.86
C ARG A 182 14.81 5.06 0.85
N TYR A 183 13.90 4.14 1.16
CA TYR A 183 12.82 3.77 0.27
C TYR A 183 11.89 4.95 -0.07
N ALA A 184 11.72 5.89 0.86
CA ALA A 184 10.92 7.09 0.69
C ALA A 184 11.66 8.28 0.04
N ASN A 185 12.95 8.16 -0.30
CA ASN A 185 13.81 9.30 -0.71
C ASN A 185 13.87 10.43 0.35
N LEU A 186 14.00 10.07 1.62
CA LEU A 186 14.02 11.01 2.76
C LEU A 186 15.39 11.07 3.47
N ARG A 187 16.43 10.39 2.97
CA ARG A 187 17.78 10.47 3.56
C ARG A 187 18.52 11.73 3.14
N GLU A 188 18.51 12.02 1.84
CA GLU A 188 19.20 13.16 1.24
C GLU A 188 18.27 13.87 0.24
N PRO A 189 18.16 15.21 0.27
CA PRO A 189 17.21 15.95 -0.58
C PRO A 189 17.41 15.80 -2.09
N THR A 190 18.62 15.46 -2.54
CA THR A 190 19.01 15.42 -3.95
C THR A 190 19.20 14.00 -4.49
N SER A 191 18.99 12.97 -3.68
CA SER A 191 19.19 11.57 -4.07
C SER A 191 17.85 10.92 -4.41
N GLU A 192 17.77 10.28 -5.57
CA GLU A 192 16.66 9.41 -5.93
C GLU A 192 17.13 7.96 -5.84
N GLU A 193 16.77 7.28 -4.76
CA GLU A 193 17.34 5.96 -4.43
C GLU A 193 16.28 4.90 -4.11
N GLY A 194 15.05 5.33 -3.87
CA GLY A 194 13.93 4.53 -3.42
C GLY A 194 12.80 4.44 -4.44
N ALA A 195 11.63 4.08 -3.94
CA ALA A 195 10.40 3.91 -4.68
C ALA A 195 9.35 4.87 -4.10
N GLN A 196 9.57 6.17 -4.29
CA GLN A 196 8.77 7.25 -3.69
C GLN A 196 7.26 7.10 -3.94
N LYS A 197 6.87 6.52 -5.08
CA LYS A 197 5.48 6.23 -5.44
C LYS A 197 4.74 5.36 -4.40
N LEU A 198 5.43 4.43 -3.73
CA LEU A 198 4.85 3.65 -2.62
C LEU A 198 4.42 4.58 -1.47
N PHE A 199 5.24 5.59 -1.19
CA PHE A 199 5.06 6.52 -0.08
C PHE A 199 4.08 7.66 -0.39
N TRP A 200 3.61 7.76 -1.63
CA TRP A 200 2.42 8.58 -1.94
C TRP A 200 1.19 8.08 -1.17
N TYR A 201 1.12 6.78 -0.87
CA TYR A 201 -0.03 6.16 -0.20
C TYR A 201 0.25 5.77 1.24
N ASN A 202 1.51 5.45 1.57
CA ASN A 202 1.91 4.96 2.89
C ASN A 202 1.53 5.94 4.00
N GLN A 203 0.75 5.48 4.98
CA GLN A 203 0.35 6.26 6.16
C GLN A 203 1.16 5.88 7.41
N LEU A 204 1.77 4.69 7.43
CA LEU A 204 2.54 4.20 8.57
C LEU A 204 3.83 3.50 8.13
N MET A 205 4.96 3.97 8.64
CA MET A 205 6.26 3.30 8.52
C MET A 205 6.60 2.65 9.85
N VAL A 206 6.91 1.35 9.85
CA VAL A 206 7.21 0.58 11.06
C VAL A 206 8.59 -0.05 10.95
N SER A 207 9.46 0.20 11.92
CA SER A 207 10.70 -0.55 12.11
C SER A 207 10.53 -1.45 13.33
N THR A 208 10.73 -2.76 13.17
CA THR A 208 10.49 -3.75 14.22
C THR A 208 11.64 -4.74 14.37
N CYS A 209 11.88 -5.15 15.62
CA CYS A 209 12.88 -6.13 16.00
C CYS A 209 12.38 -6.87 17.26
N ARG A 210 12.00 -8.14 17.09
CA ARG A 210 11.45 -8.99 18.15
C ARG A 210 10.29 -8.33 18.92
N ASP A 211 10.54 -7.88 20.14
CA ASP A 211 9.58 -7.29 21.07
C ASP A 211 9.57 -5.75 21.03
N GLN A 212 10.40 -5.15 20.18
CA GLN A 212 10.49 -3.70 20.01
C GLN A 212 9.97 -3.27 18.65
N ALA A 213 9.21 -2.17 18.63
CA ALA A 213 8.82 -1.50 17.41
C ALA A 213 8.84 0.03 17.58
N ARG A 214 9.05 0.72 16.47
CA ARG A 214 8.83 2.17 16.32
C ARG A 214 7.96 2.39 15.10
N VAL A 215 7.00 3.30 15.24
CA VAL A 215 6.11 3.72 14.17
C VAL A 215 6.30 5.21 13.90
N GLY A 216 6.32 5.58 12.63
CA GLY A 216 6.26 6.95 12.15
C GLY A 216 5.18 7.09 11.07
N THR A 217 4.77 8.32 10.82
CA THR A 217 3.83 8.73 9.76
C THR A 217 4.56 9.57 8.74
#